data_AF-A0A2X1MXL0-F1
#
_entry.id   AF-A0A2X1MXL0-F1
#
_cell.length_a   1.000
_cell.length_b   1.000
_cell.length_c   1.000
_cell.angle_alpha   90.00
_cell.angle_beta   90.00
_cell.angle_gamma   90.00
#
_symmetry.space_group_name_H-M   'P 1'
#
loop_
_entity.id
_entity.type
_entity.pdbx_description
1 polymer ?
#
loop_
_entity_poly.entity_id
_entity_poly.type
_entity_poly.pdbx_seq_one_letter_code
_entity_poly.pdbx_strand_id
1 'polypeptide(L)'
;MWKEILKNHAHDSIGCCCSDKVHREIVARFELAEDMADNLIRFYMRKIADNMPQSDADKLVLFNLMPWPREEVINTTVRLRASQFNLRDDRGQPVPYFIRHAREIDPGLIDRQIVHYGNYDPFMEFDIQINQIVPSMGYRTLYIEANQPGNVIAAKSDAEGYWKMLSGKLRSMRMVLCNW
;
A
#
# COMPACT_ATOMS: atom_id res chain seq x y z
N MET A 1 -22.42 -4.72 -5.92
CA MET A 1 -21.36 -5.69 -5.58
C MET A 1 -21.92 -7.08 -5.38
N TRP A 2 -22.45 -7.47 -4.22
CA TRP A 2 -22.94 -8.84 -3.97
C TRP A 2 -23.95 -9.36 -5.01
N LYS A 3 -24.92 -8.54 -5.41
CA LYS A 3 -25.88 -8.93 -6.46
C LYS A 3 -25.21 -9.19 -7.82
N GLU A 4 -24.11 -8.53 -8.14
CA GLU A 4 -23.40 -8.71 -9.42
C GLU A 4 -22.60 -10.00 -9.41
N ILE A 5 -21.87 -10.29 -8.33
CA ILE A 5 -21.09 -11.54 -8.24
C ILE A 5 -21.99 -12.78 -8.13
N LEU A 6 -23.15 -12.67 -7.45
CA LEU A 6 -24.09 -13.79 -7.32
C LEU A 6 -24.70 -14.22 -8.67
N LYS A 7 -24.81 -13.33 -9.67
CA LYS A 7 -25.25 -13.70 -11.02
C LYS A 7 -24.28 -14.69 -11.69
N ASN A 8 -23.01 -14.67 -11.30
CA ASN A 8 -21.99 -15.57 -11.82
C ASN A 8 -21.98 -16.94 -11.12
N HIS A 9 -22.70 -17.09 -10.00
CA HIS A 9 -22.74 -18.33 -9.23
C HIS A 9 -23.81 -19.32 -9.70
N ALA A 10 -24.57 -19.00 -10.76
CA ALA A 10 -25.42 -19.99 -11.41
C ALA A 10 -24.58 -21.17 -11.91
N HIS A 11 -25.09 -22.40 -11.76
CA HIS A 11 -24.33 -23.61 -12.06
C HIS A 11 -23.78 -23.65 -13.50
N ASP A 12 -24.54 -23.16 -14.49
CA ASP A 12 -24.09 -23.08 -15.89
C ASP A 12 -22.96 -22.06 -16.10
N SER A 13 -22.98 -20.97 -15.33
CA SER A 13 -21.99 -19.90 -15.38
C SER A 13 -20.67 -20.37 -14.74
N ILE A 14 -20.74 -20.87 -13.50
CA ILE A 14 -19.55 -21.27 -12.74
C ILE A 14 -19.02 -22.65 -13.17
N GLY A 15 -19.90 -23.51 -13.69
CA GLY A 15 -19.55 -24.82 -14.26
C GLY A 15 -18.97 -24.75 -15.67
N CYS A 16 -18.81 -23.55 -16.23
CA CYS A 16 -18.27 -23.31 -17.56
C CYS A 16 -19.03 -24.02 -18.69
N CYS A 17 -20.33 -24.23 -18.52
CA CYS A 17 -21.19 -24.94 -19.47
C CYS A 17 -21.91 -23.99 -20.46
N CYS A 18 -21.51 -22.72 -20.48
CA CYS A 18 -22.09 -21.66 -21.30
C CYS A 18 -21.28 -21.39 -22.58
N SER A 19 -21.86 -20.62 -23.51
CA SER A 19 -21.14 -20.14 -24.70
C SER A 19 -20.07 -19.10 -24.36
N ASP A 20 -19.06 -18.95 -25.24
CA ASP A 20 -18.02 -17.93 -25.11
C ASP A 20 -18.55 -16.51 -24.96
N LYS A 21 -19.68 -16.20 -25.62
CA LYS A 21 -20.33 -14.90 -25.50
C LYS A 21 -20.77 -14.64 -24.06
N VAL A 22 -21.40 -15.64 -23.43
CA VAL A 22 -21.86 -15.55 -22.03
C VAL A 22 -20.67 -15.50 -21.08
N HIS A 23 -19.59 -16.24 -21.33
CA HIS A 23 -18.38 -16.17 -20.51
C HIS A 23 -17.71 -14.79 -20.52
N ARG A 24 -17.71 -14.07 -21.65
CA ARG A 24 -17.23 -12.68 -21.68
C ARG A 24 -18.07 -11.76 -20.79
N GLU A 25 -19.39 -11.94 -20.76
CA GLU A 25 -20.27 -11.18 -19.87
C GLU A 25 -20.06 -11.54 -18.39
N ILE A 26 -19.77 -12.82 -18.09
CA ILE A 26 -19.42 -13.28 -16.73
C ILE A 26 -18.14 -12.59 -16.24
N VAL A 27 -17.10 -12.53 -17.09
CA VAL A 27 -15.84 -11.83 -16.78
C VAL A 27 -16.09 -10.34 -16.49
N ALA A 28 -16.86 -9.66 -17.33
CA ALA A 28 -17.18 -8.25 -17.11
C ALA A 28 -17.90 -7.99 -15.76
N ARG A 29 -18.73 -8.94 -15.30
CA ARG A 29 -19.38 -8.85 -13.97
C ARG A 29 -18.39 -9.07 -12.83
N PHE A 30 -17.36 -9.90 -13.01
CA PHE A 30 -16.30 -10.06 -12.01
C PHE A 30 -15.50 -8.77 -11.87
N GLU A 31 -15.06 -8.19 -12.99
CA GLU A 31 -14.33 -6.91 -13.01
C GLU A 31 -15.14 -5.80 -12.32
N LEU A 32 -16.44 -5.66 -12.68
CA LEU A 32 -17.31 -4.69 -12.04
C LEU A 32 -17.45 -4.91 -10.52
N ALA A 33 -17.61 -6.17 -10.08
CA ALA A 33 -17.73 -6.48 -8.66
C ALA A 33 -16.42 -6.23 -7.90
N GLU A 34 -15.27 -6.51 -8.51
CA GLU A 34 -13.95 -6.26 -7.97
C GLU A 34 -13.67 -4.76 -7.83
N ASP A 35 -13.94 -3.97 -8.87
CA ASP A 35 -13.81 -2.50 -8.83
C ASP A 35 -14.65 -1.89 -7.71
N MET A 36 -15.90 -2.35 -7.53
CA MET A 36 -16.75 -1.90 -6.43
C MET A 36 -16.16 -2.25 -5.06
N ALA A 37 -15.61 -3.45 -4.90
CA ALA A 37 -15.00 -3.90 -3.65
C ALA A 37 -13.75 -3.09 -3.32
N ASP A 38 -12.88 -2.88 -4.31
CA ASP A 38 -11.62 -2.18 -4.17
C ASP A 38 -11.82 -0.71 -3.80
N ASN A 39 -12.77 -0.05 -4.47
CA ASN A 39 -13.12 1.32 -4.14
C ASN A 39 -13.69 1.44 -2.73
N LEU A 40 -14.57 0.52 -2.32
CA LEU A 40 -15.13 0.52 -0.97
C LEU A 40 -14.05 0.31 0.10
N ILE A 41 -13.15 -0.64 -0.13
CA ILE A 41 -12.04 -0.94 0.78
C ILE A 41 -11.10 0.27 0.90
N ARG A 42 -10.69 0.86 -0.22
CA ARG A 42 -9.82 2.06 -0.25
C ARG A 42 -10.48 3.23 0.47
N PHE A 43 -11.76 3.47 0.21
CA PHE A 43 -12.53 4.54 0.85
C PHE A 43 -12.53 4.40 2.38
N TYR A 44 -12.86 3.21 2.90
CA TYR A 44 -12.91 3.00 4.35
C TYR A 44 -11.53 2.99 5.00
N MET A 45 -10.51 2.42 4.34
CA MET A 45 -9.13 2.52 4.84
C MET A 45 -8.69 3.97 4.97
N ARG A 46 -9.00 4.82 3.97
CA ARG A 46 -8.73 6.26 4.03
C ARG A 46 -9.51 6.93 5.16
N LYS A 47 -10.81 6.64 5.30
CA LYS A 47 -11.63 7.17 6.41
C LYS A 47 -11.08 6.79 7.78
N ILE A 48 -10.62 5.56 7.98
CA ILE A 48 -10.00 5.13 9.24
C ILE A 48 -8.74 5.94 9.50
N ALA A 49 -7.86 6.06 8.52
CA ALA A 49 -6.61 6.81 8.65
C ALA A 49 -6.84 8.31 8.89
N ASP A 50 -7.81 8.93 8.22
CA ASP A 50 -8.18 10.34 8.39
C ASP A 50 -8.75 10.65 9.79
N ASN A 51 -9.38 9.66 10.45
CA ASN A 51 -9.95 9.82 11.79
C ASN A 51 -8.97 9.44 12.91
N MET A 52 -7.70 9.12 12.58
CA MET A 52 -6.67 8.91 13.60
C MET A 52 -6.26 10.24 14.27
N PRO A 53 -5.80 10.22 15.53
CA PRO A 53 -5.32 11.43 16.23
C PRO A 53 -4.34 12.23 15.40
N GLN A 54 -4.52 13.54 15.28
CA GLN A 54 -3.64 14.39 14.49
C GLN A 54 -2.19 14.32 15.01
N SER A 55 -1.25 14.30 14.08
CA SER A 55 0.19 14.28 14.34
C SER A 55 0.85 15.16 13.30
N ASP A 56 1.93 15.83 13.69
CA ASP A 56 2.72 16.67 12.77
C ASP A 56 3.49 15.83 11.73
N ALA A 57 3.63 14.52 11.96
CA ALA A 57 4.27 13.59 11.04
C ALA A 57 3.25 12.89 10.11
N ASP A 58 3.65 12.66 8.86
CA ASP A 58 2.88 11.88 7.89
C ASP A 58 2.72 10.43 8.38
N LYS A 59 1.59 9.78 8.03
CA LYS A 59 1.25 8.44 8.53
C LYS A 59 1.22 7.40 7.43
N LEU A 60 1.88 6.28 7.71
CA LEU A 60 1.85 5.06 6.92
C LEU A 60 1.04 4.00 7.65
N VAL A 61 -0.18 3.69 7.17
CA VAL A 61 -1.08 2.75 7.84
C VAL A 61 -1.12 1.41 7.11
N LEU A 62 -0.74 0.36 7.84
CA LEU A 62 -0.70 -1.03 7.39
C LEU A 62 -1.96 -1.74 7.88
N PHE A 63 -2.81 -2.23 6.98
CA PHE A 63 -4.05 -2.91 7.34
C PHE A 63 -3.94 -4.42 7.15
N ASN A 64 -4.36 -5.19 8.16
CA ASN A 64 -4.56 -6.63 8.05
C ASN A 64 -6.04 -6.96 8.20
N LEU A 65 -6.64 -7.38 7.08
CA LEU A 65 -8.06 -7.75 7.01
C LEU A 65 -8.31 -9.24 7.30
N MET A 66 -7.29 -9.99 7.73
CA MET A 66 -7.42 -11.41 8.07
C MET A 66 -7.64 -11.62 9.58
N PRO A 67 -8.30 -12.73 9.99
CA PRO A 67 -8.62 -13.00 11.39
C PRO A 67 -7.43 -13.52 12.22
N TRP A 68 -6.21 -13.51 11.70
CA TRP A 68 -4.99 -13.88 12.41
C TRP A 68 -3.89 -12.82 12.23
N PRO A 69 -2.98 -12.66 13.21
CA PRO A 69 -1.83 -11.77 13.06
C PRO A 69 -0.91 -12.27 11.95
N ARG A 70 -0.26 -11.34 11.25
CA ARG A 70 0.67 -11.67 10.16
C ARG A 70 1.96 -10.90 10.33
N GLU A 71 3.07 -11.62 10.29
CA GLU A 71 4.39 -11.05 10.01
C GLU A 71 4.63 -11.14 8.50
N GLU A 72 4.90 -10.00 7.86
CA GLU A 72 5.10 -9.96 6.41
C GLU A 72 6.10 -8.88 6.01
N VAL A 73 6.84 -9.20 4.96
CA VAL A 73 7.64 -8.27 4.18
C VAL A 73 6.73 -7.49 3.23
N ILE A 74 6.46 -6.23 3.56
CA ILE A 74 5.55 -5.35 2.84
C ILE A 74 6.37 -4.49 1.88
N ASN A 75 6.02 -4.53 0.60
CA ASN A 75 6.54 -3.61 -0.40
C ASN A 75 5.57 -2.44 -0.55
N THR A 76 6.09 -1.22 -0.48
CA THR A 76 5.25 -0.05 -0.65
C THR A 76 6.02 1.15 -1.16
N THR A 77 5.29 2.20 -1.55
CA THR A 77 5.85 3.39 -2.17
C THR A 77 5.52 4.61 -1.32
N VAL A 78 6.53 5.31 -0.81
CA VAL A 78 6.36 6.54 -0.04
C VAL A 78 6.69 7.74 -0.91
N ARG A 79 5.81 8.74 -0.93
CA ARG A 79 6.00 9.99 -1.67
C ARG A 79 6.16 11.12 -0.65
N LEU A 80 7.28 11.82 -0.69
CA LEU A 80 7.58 12.89 0.26
C LEU A 80 8.36 14.04 -0.40
N ARG A 81 8.22 15.23 0.19
CA ARG A 81 9.03 16.42 -0.14
C ARG A 81 10.32 16.43 0.68
N ALA A 82 11.12 15.38 0.56
CA ALA A 82 12.44 15.30 1.19
C ALA A 82 13.28 14.20 0.54
N SER A 83 14.60 14.34 0.61
CA SER A 83 15.58 13.38 0.07
C SER A 83 15.84 12.19 1.00
N GLN A 84 15.47 12.32 2.26
CA GLN A 84 15.62 11.30 3.29
C GLN A 84 14.47 11.37 4.29
N PHE A 85 14.19 10.26 4.95
CA PHE A 85 13.18 10.17 5.98
C PHE A 85 13.55 9.10 7.00
N ASN A 86 12.88 9.11 8.14
CA ASN A 86 12.93 8.03 9.12
C ASN A 86 11.52 7.48 9.36
N LEU A 87 11.42 6.19 9.70
CA LEU A 87 10.15 5.56 10.09
C LEU A 87 10.17 5.30 11.58
N ARG A 88 9.08 5.66 12.27
CA ARG A 88 8.87 5.34 13.69
C ARG A 88 7.58 4.58 13.93
N ASP A 89 7.57 3.72 14.92
CA ASP A 89 6.35 3.07 15.41
C ASP A 89 5.54 4.00 16.35
N ASP A 90 4.42 3.48 16.86
CA ASP A 90 3.57 4.14 17.85
C ASP A 90 4.25 4.42 19.20
N ARG A 91 5.40 3.79 19.46
CA ARG A 91 6.22 3.97 20.67
C ARG A 91 7.41 4.90 20.43
N GLY A 92 7.54 5.46 19.22
CA GLY A 92 8.64 6.32 18.82
C GLY A 92 9.95 5.57 18.53
N GLN A 93 9.93 4.24 18.46
CA GLN A 93 11.12 3.45 18.12
C GLN A 93 11.37 3.49 16.62
N PRO A 94 12.64 3.61 16.18
CA PRO A 94 12.98 3.60 14.77
C PRO A 94 12.69 2.24 14.15
N VAL A 95 11.93 2.24 13.05
CA VAL A 95 11.61 1.04 12.27
C VAL A 95 12.61 0.89 11.14
N PRO A 96 13.35 -0.23 11.06
CA PRO A 96 14.26 -0.45 9.95
C PRO A 96 13.50 -0.75 8.66
N TYR A 97 14.02 -0.23 7.56
CA TYR A 97 13.45 -0.44 6.22
C TYR A 97 14.53 -0.54 5.16
N PHE A 98 14.17 -1.09 4.02
CA PHE A 98 15.04 -1.23 2.86
C PHE A 98 14.52 -0.37 1.71
N ILE A 99 15.38 0.45 1.11
CA ILE A 99 15.02 1.23 -0.09
C ILE A 99 15.37 0.38 -1.31
N ARG A 100 14.34 -0.03 -2.07
CA ARG A 100 14.49 -0.78 -3.33
C ARG A 100 14.79 0.14 -4.49
N HIS A 101 14.10 1.28 -4.55
CA HIS A 101 14.27 2.29 -5.58
C HIS A 101 13.96 3.66 -5.00
N ALA A 102 14.69 4.68 -5.46
CA ALA A 102 14.42 6.08 -5.16
C ALA A 102 14.43 6.85 -6.49
N ARG A 103 13.38 7.64 -6.74
CA ARG A 103 13.29 8.49 -7.93
C ARG A 103 12.73 9.85 -7.58
N GLU A 104 13.26 10.86 -8.24
CA GLU A 104 12.67 12.18 -8.25
C GLU A 104 11.47 12.19 -9.19
N ILE A 105 10.37 12.82 -8.75
CA ILE A 105 9.15 13.00 -9.52
C ILE A 105 9.02 14.47 -9.87
N ASP A 106 8.58 14.76 -11.10
CA ASP A 106 8.22 16.11 -11.49
C ASP A 106 7.03 16.62 -10.63
N PRO A 107 7.18 17.75 -9.92
CA PRO A 107 6.11 18.33 -9.11
C PRO A 107 4.86 18.67 -9.93
N GLY A 108 5.01 18.92 -11.24
CA GLY A 108 3.91 19.23 -12.15
C GLY A 108 2.90 18.09 -12.33
N LEU A 109 3.27 16.86 -11.97
CA LEU A 109 2.37 15.70 -11.94
C LEU A 109 1.53 15.61 -10.65
N ILE A 110 1.92 16.34 -9.60
CA ILE A 110 1.28 16.30 -8.28
C ILE A 110 0.43 17.55 -8.07
N ASP A 111 0.98 18.73 -8.36
CA ASP A 111 0.25 20.00 -8.36
C ASP A 111 0.96 21.02 -9.28
N ARG A 112 0.27 21.42 -10.35
CA ARG A 112 0.78 22.38 -11.34
C ARG A 112 1.05 23.77 -10.76
N GLN A 113 0.47 24.12 -9.60
CA GLN A 113 0.69 25.42 -8.97
C GLN A 113 2.05 25.52 -8.27
N ILE A 114 2.62 24.39 -7.82
CA ILE A 114 3.89 24.35 -7.08
C ILE A 114 5.08 24.64 -8.00
N VAL A 115 5.00 24.21 -9.26
CA VAL A 115 6.05 24.43 -10.29
C VAL A 115 6.30 25.92 -10.52
N HIS A 116 5.28 26.77 -10.29
CA HIS A 116 5.33 28.17 -10.66
C HIS A 116 6.26 29.02 -9.77
N TYR A 117 6.61 28.54 -8.58
CA TYR A 117 7.39 29.31 -7.59
C TYR A 117 8.87 28.90 -7.49
N GLY A 118 9.30 27.85 -8.19
CA GLY A 118 10.72 27.53 -8.43
C GLY A 118 11.57 27.17 -7.20
N ASN A 119 11.01 27.12 -5.99
CA ASN A 119 11.74 26.84 -4.75
C ASN A 119 11.01 25.74 -3.96
N TYR A 120 11.20 24.49 -4.37
CA TYR A 120 10.59 23.32 -3.74
C TYR A 120 11.66 22.29 -3.37
N ASP A 121 11.48 21.64 -2.23
CA ASP A 121 12.23 20.42 -1.89
C ASP A 121 11.91 19.32 -2.91
N PRO A 122 12.89 18.51 -3.33
CA PRO A 122 12.67 17.50 -4.36
C PRO A 122 11.54 16.57 -3.94
N PHE A 123 10.58 16.39 -4.85
CA PHE A 123 9.51 15.42 -4.68
C PHE A 123 10.07 14.04 -4.98
N MET A 124 10.28 13.25 -3.93
CA MET A 124 10.90 11.95 -4.05
C MET A 124 9.85 10.85 -3.84
N GLU A 125 9.96 9.81 -4.65
CA GLU A 125 9.25 8.56 -4.50
C GLU A 125 10.23 7.46 -4.13
N PHE A 126 9.99 6.82 -2.99
CA PHE A 126 10.78 5.73 -2.47
C PHE A 126 9.97 4.46 -2.48
N ASP A 127 10.38 3.49 -3.31
CA ASP A 127 9.88 2.13 -3.22
C ASP A 127 10.65 1.44 -2.09
N ILE A 128 9.98 1.21 -0.97
CA ILE A 128 10.55 0.62 0.23
C ILE A 128 10.01 -0.78 0.51
N GLN A 129 10.76 -1.50 1.32
CA GLN A 129 10.39 -2.78 1.88
C GLN A 129 10.56 -2.76 3.40
N ILE A 130 9.52 -3.17 4.12
CA ILE A 130 9.48 -3.20 5.58
C ILE A 130 8.97 -4.54 6.08
N ASN A 131 9.58 -5.11 7.12
CA ASN A 131 9.03 -6.26 7.81
C ASN A 131 8.25 -5.79 9.04
N GLN A 132 6.97 -6.13 9.12
CA GLN A 132 6.11 -5.72 10.22
C GLN A 132 5.14 -6.83 10.61
N ILE A 133 4.87 -6.90 11.92
CA ILE A 133 3.78 -7.70 12.48
C ILE A 133 2.54 -6.81 12.54
N VAL A 134 1.49 -7.19 11.81
CA VAL A 134 0.20 -6.48 11.81
C VAL A 134 -0.84 -7.35 12.55
N PRO A 135 -1.57 -6.81 13.55
CA PRO A 135 -2.54 -7.56 14.33
C PRO A 135 -3.70 -8.09 13.48
N SER A 136 -4.38 -9.16 13.94
CA SER A 136 -5.57 -9.72 13.29
C SER A 136 -6.69 -8.68 13.20
N MET A 137 -7.37 -8.57 12.05
CA MET A 137 -8.48 -7.64 11.81
C MET A 137 -8.18 -6.20 12.26
N GLY A 138 -6.92 -5.78 12.12
CA GLY A 138 -6.42 -4.55 12.71
C GLY A 138 -5.49 -3.80 11.78
N TYR A 139 -4.85 -2.78 12.33
CA TYR A 139 -3.88 -1.98 11.61
C TYR A 139 -2.67 -1.65 12.49
N ARG A 140 -1.58 -1.25 11.84
CA ARG A 140 -0.40 -0.69 12.47
C ARG A 140 -0.05 0.62 11.76
N THR A 141 0.21 1.65 12.55
CA THR A 141 0.57 2.97 12.05
C THR A 141 2.06 3.19 12.26
N LEU A 142 2.74 3.61 11.20
CA LEU A 142 4.10 4.11 11.25
C LEU A 142 4.08 5.61 10.93
N TYR A 143 4.98 6.36 11.55
CA TYR A 143 5.13 7.80 11.36
C TYR A 143 6.37 8.07 10.50
N ILE A 144 6.20 8.91 9.49
CA ILE A 144 7.26 9.30 8.56
C ILE A 144 7.79 10.66 9.01
N GLU A 145 9.06 10.68 9.43
CA GLU A 145 9.77 11.90 9.78
C GLU A 145 10.65 12.33 8.61
N ALA A 146 10.21 13.33 7.85
CA ALA A 146 10.98 13.88 6.74
C ALA A 146 12.29 14.54 7.22
N ASN A 147 13.31 14.55 6.35
CA ASN A 147 14.63 15.17 6.57
C ASN A 147 15.46 14.58 7.73
N GLN A 148 14.99 13.51 8.39
CA GLN A 148 15.78 12.79 9.39
C GLN A 148 16.53 11.60 8.76
N PRO A 149 17.75 11.28 9.25
CA PRO A 149 18.46 10.09 8.80
C PRO A 149 17.69 8.83 9.21
N GLY A 150 17.26 8.05 8.23
CA GLY A 150 16.50 6.83 8.45
C GLY A 150 17.36 5.65 8.87
N ASN A 151 16.74 4.68 9.56
CA ASN A 151 17.34 3.37 9.83
C ASN A 151 17.31 2.47 8.58
N VAL A 152 18.01 2.90 7.52
CA VAL A 152 18.06 2.18 6.25
C VAL A 152 19.00 0.98 6.38
N ILE A 153 18.47 -0.22 6.18
CA ILE A 153 19.30 -1.43 6.09
C ILE A 153 19.99 -1.41 4.73
N ALA A 154 21.33 -1.50 4.69
CA ALA A 154 22.06 -1.61 3.43
C ALA A 154 21.74 -2.93 2.71
N ALA A 155 21.63 -2.88 1.37
CA ALA A 155 21.62 -4.10 0.56
C ALA A 155 22.95 -4.83 0.78
N LYS A 156 22.99 -5.85 1.63
CA LYS A 156 24.09 -6.81 1.56
C LYS A 156 24.00 -7.50 0.19
N SER A 157 25.13 -7.74 -0.45
CA SER A 157 25.23 -8.43 -1.75
C SER A 157 24.58 -9.82 -1.79
N ASP A 158 24.19 -10.38 -0.63
CA ASP A 158 23.43 -11.63 -0.46
C ASP A 158 21.96 -11.43 -0.04
N ALA A 159 21.42 -10.21 -0.12
CA ALA A 159 20.06 -9.85 0.35
C ALA A 159 18.92 -10.38 -0.55
N GLU A 160 19.23 -10.95 -1.73
CA GLU A 160 18.28 -11.81 -2.42
C GLU A 160 17.95 -13.09 -1.64
N GLY A 161 18.69 -13.44 -0.58
CA GLY A 161 18.41 -14.61 0.25
C GLY A 161 17.48 -14.33 1.44
N TYR A 162 17.73 -13.25 2.19
CA TYR A 162 17.15 -13.09 3.54
C TYR A 162 15.64 -12.81 3.55
N TRP A 163 15.14 -11.94 2.66
CA TRP A 163 13.70 -11.62 2.60
C TRP A 163 12.96 -12.34 1.48
N LYS A 164 13.69 -12.88 0.48
CA LYS A 164 13.12 -13.68 -0.60
C LYS A 164 12.68 -15.06 -0.08
N MET A 165 13.38 -15.64 0.92
CA MET A 165 12.92 -16.86 1.61
C MET A 165 11.58 -16.69 2.33
N LEU A 166 11.26 -15.49 2.85
CA LEU A 166 9.99 -15.20 3.52
C LEU A 166 8.88 -14.73 2.56
N SER A 167 9.24 -14.36 1.32
CA SER A 167 8.32 -13.86 0.29
C SER A 167 7.50 -14.93 -0.44
N GLY A 168 7.54 -16.19 0.00
CA GLY A 168 7.00 -17.38 -0.68
C GLY A 168 5.48 -17.44 -0.92
N LYS A 169 4.73 -16.36 -0.67
CA LYS A 169 3.33 -16.18 -1.12
C LYS A 169 3.01 -14.68 -1.17
N LEU A 170 3.39 -14.04 -2.28
CA LEU A 170 2.93 -12.70 -2.63
C LEU A 170 1.39 -12.66 -2.70
N ARG A 171 0.76 -12.21 -1.63
CA ARG A 171 -0.58 -11.63 -1.67
C ARG A 171 -0.47 -10.22 -1.12
N SER A 172 -0.54 -9.26 -2.04
CA SER A 172 -0.49 -7.81 -1.82
C SER A 172 -1.27 -7.40 -0.57
N MET A 173 -0.55 -7.02 0.50
CA MET A 173 -1.18 -6.31 1.62
C MET A 173 -1.61 -4.93 1.12
N ARG A 174 -2.91 -4.62 1.27
CA ARG A 174 -3.46 -3.35 0.81
C ARG A 174 -3.07 -2.26 1.79
N MET A 175 -2.45 -1.22 1.27
CA MET A 175 -1.86 -0.16 2.06
C MET A 175 -2.40 1.17 1.57
N VAL A 176 -2.65 2.09 2.50
CA VAL A 176 -3.04 3.46 2.19
C VAL A 176 -1.96 4.37 2.77
N LEU A 177 -1.25 5.07 1.90
CA LEU A 177 -0.57 6.29 2.33
C LEU A 177 -1.62 7.36 2.56
N CYS A 178 -1.65 7.89 3.77
CA CYS A 178 -2.26 9.17 4.02
C CYS A 178 -1.17 10.23 3.98
N ASN A 179 -0.99 10.82 2.80
CA ASN A 179 -1.13 12.27 2.61
C ASN A 179 -1.12 12.55 1.11
N TRP A 180 -2.21 13.16 0.64
CA TRP A 180 -2.39 14.50 0.08
C TRP A 180 -3.91 14.76 0.10
#